data_AF-A0A031FMI9-F1
#
_entry.id   AF-A0A031FMI9-F1
#
_cell.length_a   1.000
_cell.length_b   1.000
_cell.length_c   1.000
_cell.angle_alpha   90.00
_cell.angle_beta   90.00
_cell.angle_gamma   90.00
#
_symmetry.space_group_name_H-M   'P 1'
#
loop_
_entity.id
_entity.type
_entity.pdbx_description
1 polymer ?
#
loop_
_entity_poly.entity_id
_entity_poly.type
_entity_poly.pdbx_seq_one_letter_code
_entity_poly.pdbx_strand_id
1 'polypeptide(L)'
;MIRKMFTNRRLGLWLVAVLSVNAIFLAFLIFGDIAKGHNMKMIKTKEPLLIEGPNGDENYYVLPLGTTLYHDKSFPEGHDRYVVYLNHKGAIAHEEVPMKPEYGGSFIDPLWLANVDEETLKEIFKRFPLSKTDIAAAIKANEITKDDLADIIRSMPD
;
A
#
# COMPACT_ATOMS: atom_id res chain seq x y z
N MET A 1 1.72 -21.54 71.91
CA MET A 1 1.03 -20.39 71.29
C MET A 1 1.54 -20.26 69.86
N ILE A 2 0.80 -20.80 68.88
CA ILE A 2 1.25 -21.00 67.49
C ILE A 2 0.97 -19.72 66.69
N ARG A 3 2.03 -19.04 66.26
CA ARG A 3 1.95 -17.83 65.44
C ARG A 3 2.84 -18.04 64.22
N LYS A 4 2.22 -18.32 63.06
CA LYS A 4 2.69 -18.10 61.68
C LYS A 4 2.15 -19.17 60.73
N MET A 5 1.06 -18.88 60.03
CA MET A 5 0.78 -19.54 58.72
C MET A 5 -0.26 -18.81 57.84
N PHE A 6 -0.70 -17.61 58.20
CA PHE A 6 -1.71 -16.88 57.41
C PHE A 6 -1.13 -15.90 56.38
N THR A 7 0.14 -15.49 56.51
CA THR A 7 0.75 -14.48 55.63
C THR A 7 1.24 -15.07 54.30
N ASN A 8 1.75 -16.30 54.29
CA ASN A 8 2.28 -16.96 53.07
C ASN A 8 1.18 -17.29 52.05
N ARG A 9 -0.02 -17.62 52.50
CA ARG A 9 -1.12 -18.02 51.60
C ARG A 9 -1.64 -16.84 50.79
N ARG A 10 -1.69 -15.65 51.40
CA ARG A 10 -2.05 -14.40 50.70
C ARG A 10 -0.95 -13.97 49.72
N LEU A 11 0.32 -14.04 50.13
CA LEU A 11 1.46 -13.75 49.25
C LEU A 11 1.51 -14.67 48.03
N GLY A 12 1.25 -15.97 48.19
CA GLY A 12 1.16 -16.91 47.07
C GLY A 12 0.03 -16.58 46.11
N LEU A 13 -1.15 -16.18 46.63
CA LEU A 13 -2.28 -15.76 45.80
C LEU A 13 -1.96 -14.49 44.99
N TRP A 14 -1.26 -13.52 45.58
CA TRP A 14 -0.82 -12.31 44.87
C TRP A 14 0.20 -12.61 43.77
N LEU A 15 1.14 -13.53 44.01
CA LEU A 15 2.11 -13.98 43.00
C LEU A 15 1.41 -14.65 41.81
N VAL A 16 0.44 -15.54 42.08
CA VAL A 16 -0.35 -16.18 41.02
C VAL A 16 -1.19 -15.16 40.26
N ALA A 17 -1.79 -14.18 40.94
CA ALA A 17 -2.54 -13.11 40.28
C ALA A 17 -1.66 -12.26 39.36
N VAL A 18 -0.46 -11.86 39.80
CA VAL A 18 0.48 -11.07 38.99
C VAL A 18 0.99 -11.87 37.78
N LEU A 19 1.26 -13.18 37.96
CA LEU A 19 1.66 -14.06 36.85
C LEU A 19 0.52 -14.22 35.83
N SER A 20 -0.71 -14.42 36.30
CA SER A 20 -1.88 -14.54 35.41
C SER A 20 -2.16 -13.24 34.65
N VAL A 21 -2.04 -12.07 35.29
CA VAL A 21 -2.20 -10.78 34.61
C VAL A 21 -1.13 -10.58 33.53
N ASN A 22 0.13 -10.92 33.82
CA ASN A 22 1.21 -10.84 32.82
C ASN A 22 1.00 -11.84 31.67
N ALA A 23 0.54 -13.06 31.97
CA ALA A 23 0.25 -14.05 30.93
C ALA A 23 -0.91 -13.61 30.03
N ILE A 24 -1.97 -13.02 30.60
CA ILE A 24 -3.09 -12.45 29.85
C ILE A 24 -2.61 -11.26 28.99
N PHE A 25 -1.77 -10.39 29.54
CA PHE A 25 -1.20 -9.26 28.80
C PHE A 25 -0.31 -9.73 27.64
N LEU A 26 0.56 -10.72 27.87
CA LEU A 26 1.40 -11.30 26.84
C LEU A 26 0.57 -11.99 25.75
N ALA A 27 -0.47 -12.74 26.14
CA ALA A 27 -1.42 -13.32 25.20
C ALA A 27 -2.12 -12.23 24.38
N PHE A 28 -2.55 -11.13 25.00
CA PHE A 28 -3.19 -10.02 24.30
C PHE A 28 -2.25 -9.36 23.27
N LEU A 29 -0.97 -9.20 23.60
CA LEU A 29 0.04 -8.70 22.65
C LEU A 29 0.26 -9.68 21.48
N ILE A 30 0.42 -10.97 21.77
CA ILE A 30 0.65 -12.00 20.75
C ILE A 30 -0.58 -12.16 19.84
N PHE A 31 -1.78 -12.29 20.40
CA PHE A 31 -3.00 -12.46 19.62
C PHE A 31 -3.44 -11.17 18.92
N GLY A 32 -3.15 -9.99 19.50
CA GLY A 32 -3.42 -8.70 18.88
C GLY A 32 -2.63 -8.47 17.59
N ASP A 33 -1.40 -8.97 17.50
CA ASP A 33 -0.60 -8.89 16.28
C ASP A 33 -0.88 -10.02 15.28
N ILE A 34 -1.17 -11.24 15.76
CA ILE A 34 -1.53 -12.37 14.87
C ILE A 34 -2.88 -12.13 14.16
N ALA A 35 -3.85 -11.49 14.82
CA ALA A 35 -5.16 -11.22 14.23
C ALA A 35 -5.13 -10.19 13.07
N LYS A 36 -4.07 -9.37 12.95
CA LYS A 36 -3.94 -8.39 11.87
C LYS A 36 -3.61 -9.02 10.52
N GLY A 37 -3.01 -10.21 10.51
CA GLY A 37 -2.45 -10.82 9.30
C GLY A 37 -3.47 -11.38 8.30
N HIS A 38 -4.76 -11.47 8.62
CA HIS A 38 -5.73 -12.21 7.80
C HIS A 38 -6.96 -11.42 7.34
N ASN A 39 -7.01 -10.11 7.59
CA ASN A 39 -8.18 -9.30 7.24
C ASN A 39 -7.81 -7.97 6.56
N MET A 40 -6.73 -7.95 5.79
CA MET A 40 -6.42 -6.79 4.94
C MET A 40 -7.50 -6.67 3.87
N LYS A 41 -8.29 -5.60 3.93
CA LYS A 41 -9.32 -5.31 2.94
C LYS A 41 -8.64 -5.13 1.58
N MET A 42 -9.04 -5.94 0.62
CA MET A 42 -8.53 -5.86 -0.75
C MET A 42 -9.50 -5.07 -1.63
N ILE A 43 -8.95 -4.21 -2.47
CA ILE A 43 -9.71 -3.53 -3.53
C ILE A 43 -9.01 -3.76 -4.86
N LYS A 44 -9.79 -3.82 -5.94
CA LYS A 44 -9.27 -3.93 -7.30
C LYS A 44 -9.54 -2.63 -8.03
N THR A 45 -8.52 -2.04 -8.64
CA THR A 45 -8.67 -0.76 -9.34
C THR A 45 -9.58 -0.93 -10.55
N LYS A 46 -10.53 0.00 -10.72
CA LYS A 46 -11.42 0.06 -11.88
C LYS A 46 -10.95 1.06 -12.94
N GLU A 47 -9.95 1.86 -12.59
CA GLU A 47 -9.32 2.86 -13.43
C GLU A 47 -7.81 2.83 -13.18
N PRO A 48 -6.98 3.29 -14.13
CA PRO A 48 -5.55 3.47 -13.87
C PRO A 48 -5.34 4.54 -12.80
N LEU A 49 -4.34 4.33 -11.95
CA LEU A 49 -3.95 5.30 -10.92
C LEU A 49 -2.56 5.85 -11.23
N LEU A 50 -2.29 7.08 -10.83
CA LEU A 50 -1.00 7.73 -10.98
C LEU A 50 -0.23 7.64 -9.68
N ILE A 51 1.02 7.22 -9.81
CA ILE A 51 2.02 7.27 -8.76
C ILE A 51 2.87 8.51 -9.03
N GLU A 52 2.86 9.45 -8.09
CA GLU A 52 3.75 10.61 -8.13
C GLU A 52 5.19 10.16 -7.89
N GLY A 53 6.13 10.73 -8.63
CA GLY A 53 7.52 10.38 -8.43
C GLY A 53 8.11 10.92 -7.13
N PRO A 54 9.21 10.31 -6.67
CA PRO A 54 9.82 10.63 -5.38
C PRO A 54 10.26 12.10 -5.33
N ASN A 55 10.04 12.75 -4.19
CA ASN A 55 10.44 14.14 -3.91
C ASN A 55 9.86 15.19 -4.88
N GLY A 56 8.71 14.93 -5.50
CA GLY A 56 8.07 15.88 -6.41
C GLY A 56 8.82 16.04 -7.73
N ASP A 57 9.49 14.97 -8.19
CA ASP A 57 10.02 14.95 -9.55
C ASP A 57 8.87 15.12 -10.57
N GLU A 58 9.22 15.53 -11.79
CA GLU A 58 8.21 15.73 -12.84
C GLU A 58 7.76 14.42 -13.51
N ASN A 59 8.18 13.27 -12.98
CA ASN A 59 7.85 11.97 -13.53
C ASN A 59 6.59 11.43 -12.86
N TYR A 60 5.71 10.87 -13.69
CA TYR A 60 4.54 10.15 -13.23
C TYR A 60 4.62 8.72 -13.73
N TYR A 61 4.27 7.80 -12.85
CA TYR A 61 4.16 6.38 -13.16
C TYR A 61 2.69 5.97 -13.08
N VAL A 62 2.30 4.96 -13.86
CA VAL A 62 0.91 4.51 -13.89
C VAL A 62 0.81 3.14 -13.26
N LEU A 63 -0.03 3.02 -12.25
CA LEU A 63 -0.52 1.75 -11.77
C LEU A 63 -1.63 1.24 -12.70
N PRO A 64 -1.48 0.06 -13.32
CA PRO A 64 -2.46 -0.43 -14.28
C PRO A 64 -3.85 -0.62 -13.67
N LEU A 65 -4.86 -0.47 -14.53
CA LEU A 65 -6.23 -0.89 -14.23
C LEU A 65 -6.25 -2.39 -13.85
N GLY A 66 -7.10 -2.73 -12.90
CA GLY A 66 -7.25 -4.10 -12.42
C GLY A 66 -6.16 -4.54 -11.44
N THR A 67 -5.31 -3.63 -10.97
CA THR A 67 -4.33 -3.92 -9.92
C THR A 67 -5.05 -4.15 -8.59
N THR A 68 -4.65 -5.19 -7.85
CA THR A 68 -5.15 -5.44 -6.49
C THR A 68 -4.33 -4.66 -5.48
N LEU A 69 -4.99 -3.77 -4.73
CA LEU A 69 -4.42 -3.03 -3.61
C LEU A 69 -4.86 -3.68 -2.29
N TYR A 70 -3.92 -3.80 -1.36
CA TYR A 70 -4.15 -4.34 -0.02
C TYR A 70 -4.13 -3.19 0.97
N HIS A 71 -5.26 -2.90 1.62
CA HIS A 71 -5.36 -1.83 2.60
C HIS A 71 -4.49 -2.15 3.82
N ASP A 72 -3.53 -1.28 4.10
CA ASP A 72 -2.61 -1.38 5.24
C ASP A 72 -3.15 -0.58 6.43
N LYS A 73 -3.35 0.73 6.25
CA LYS A 73 -3.77 1.61 7.33
C LYS A 73 -4.45 2.87 6.83
N SER A 74 -5.45 3.34 7.58
CA SER A 74 -6.06 4.66 7.44
C SER A 74 -5.40 5.68 8.36
N PHE A 75 -5.19 6.90 7.87
CA PHE A 75 -4.59 8.00 8.60
C PHE A 75 -5.66 9.03 9.03
N PRO A 76 -5.55 9.64 10.23
CA PRO A 76 -6.48 10.69 10.68
C PRO A 76 -6.62 11.88 9.72
N GLU A 77 -5.59 12.12 8.91
CA GLU A 77 -5.50 13.18 7.90
C GLU A 77 -6.36 12.91 6.65
N GLY A 78 -7.06 11.77 6.59
CA GLY A 78 -8.03 11.48 5.52
C GLY A 78 -7.47 10.74 4.31
N HIS A 79 -6.27 10.15 4.43
CA HIS A 79 -5.70 9.30 3.38
C HIS A 79 -5.47 7.88 3.88
N ASP A 80 -5.41 6.95 2.93
CA ASP A 80 -5.19 5.53 3.17
C ASP A 80 -3.85 5.10 2.58
N ARG A 81 -3.17 4.19 3.27
CA ARG A 81 -1.99 3.50 2.76
C ARG A 81 -2.38 2.13 2.26
N TYR A 82 -1.88 1.81 1.07
CA TYR A 82 -2.07 0.52 0.43
C TYR A 82 -0.71 -0.13 0.14
N VAL A 83 -0.69 -1.45 0.14
CA VAL A 83 0.44 -2.28 -0.28
C VAL A 83 0.10 -2.93 -1.62
N VAL A 84 1.09 -2.99 -2.51
CA VAL A 84 1.03 -3.74 -3.76
C VAL A 84 2.10 -4.83 -3.72
N TYR A 85 1.69 -6.08 -3.92
CA TYR A 85 2.62 -7.19 -4.01
C TYR A 85 3.02 -7.41 -5.47
N LEU A 86 4.31 -7.37 -5.72
CA LEU A 86 4.91 -7.58 -7.04
C LEU A 86 5.76 -8.85 -7.00
N ASN A 87 5.54 -9.74 -7.94
CA ASN A 87 6.41 -10.89 -8.14
C ASN A 87 7.48 -10.53 -9.16
N HIS A 88 8.75 -10.62 -8.78
CA HIS A 88 9.90 -10.44 -9.66
C HIS A 88 10.59 -11.78 -9.91
N LYS A 89 11.04 -12.02 -11.15
CA LYS A 89 11.85 -13.19 -11.52
C LYS A 89 13.28 -12.75 -11.79
N GLY A 90 14.23 -13.25 -11.00
CA GLY A 90 15.66 -12.95 -11.15
C GLY A 90 16.18 -11.93 -10.13
N ALA A 91 17.38 -11.41 -10.38
CA ALA A 91 18.04 -10.44 -9.51
C ALA A 91 17.67 -9.00 -9.90
N ILE A 92 17.50 -8.13 -8.89
CA ILE A 92 17.25 -6.70 -9.06
C ILE A 92 18.55 -5.96 -8.72
N ALA A 93 19.02 -5.08 -9.61
CA ALA A 93 20.08 -4.13 -9.26
C ALA A 93 19.52 -3.12 -8.25
N HIS A 94 20.18 -3.00 -7.10
CA HIS A 94 19.68 -2.20 -5.97
C HIS A 94 20.82 -1.48 -5.26
N GLU A 95 20.47 -0.40 -4.58
CA GLU A 95 21.31 0.25 -3.58
C GLU A 95 20.81 -0.15 -2.19
N GLU A 96 21.73 -0.38 -1.25
CA GLU A 96 21.35 -0.65 0.14
C GLU A 96 20.93 0.65 0.82
N VAL A 97 19.71 0.67 1.35
CA VAL A 97 19.22 1.75 2.21
C VAL A 97 19.31 1.26 3.66
N PRO A 98 20.35 1.66 4.43
CA PRO A 98 20.57 1.13 5.77
C PRO A 98 19.51 1.65 6.74
N MET A 99 18.98 0.75 7.58
CA MET A 99 18.06 1.09 8.66
C MET A 99 18.79 1.90 9.73
N LYS A 100 18.56 3.21 9.75
CA LYS A 100 19.08 4.08 10.80
C LYS A 100 18.25 3.97 12.08
N PRO A 101 18.84 4.18 13.27
CA PRO A 101 18.12 4.16 14.55
C PRO A 101 16.94 5.14 14.62
N GLU A 102 17.05 6.27 13.92
CA GLU A 102 16.00 7.29 13.78
C GLU A 102 14.71 6.78 13.12
N TYR A 103 14.77 5.67 12.38
CA TYR A 103 13.60 5.06 11.73
C TYR A 103 12.83 4.08 12.63
N GLY A 104 13.26 3.87 13.88
CA GLY A 104 12.50 3.09 14.86
C GLY A 104 12.18 1.65 14.44
N GLY A 105 12.96 1.09 13.49
CA GLY A 105 12.72 -0.24 12.94
C GLY A 105 11.66 -0.32 11.84
N SER A 106 11.10 0.82 11.38
CA SER A 106 10.13 0.85 10.28
C SER A 106 10.33 2.11 9.42
N PHE A 107 11.31 2.05 8.51
CA PHE A 107 11.45 3.07 7.47
C PHE A 107 10.45 2.75 6.36
N ILE A 108 9.48 3.65 6.15
CA ILE A 108 8.50 3.56 5.06
C ILE A 108 8.58 4.87 4.30
N ASP A 109 8.98 4.78 3.03
CA ASP A 109 9.06 5.91 2.09
C ASP A 109 8.01 5.71 0.98
N PRO A 110 6.73 6.04 1.26
CA PRO A 110 5.65 5.77 0.33
C PRO A 110 5.60 6.81 -0.79
N LEU A 111 5.33 6.36 -2.01
CA LEU A 111 4.94 7.25 -3.11
C LEU A 111 3.45 7.60 -3.02
N TRP A 112 3.10 8.80 -3.47
CA TRP A 112 1.71 9.26 -3.50
C TRP A 112 0.95 8.64 -4.67
N LEU A 113 -0.33 8.35 -4.43
CA LEU A 113 -1.23 7.73 -5.41
C LEU A 113 -2.44 8.65 -5.63
N ALA A 114 -2.72 8.98 -6.88
CA ALA A 114 -3.85 9.81 -7.31
C ALA A 114 -4.63 9.13 -8.44
N ASN A 115 -5.87 9.56 -8.67
CA ASN A 115 -6.65 9.10 -9.83
C ASN A 115 -6.21 9.86 -11.09
N VAL A 116 -6.40 9.25 -12.27
CA VAL A 116 -6.20 9.93 -13.55
C VAL A 116 -7.48 10.69 -13.92
N ASP A 117 -7.56 11.97 -13.61
CA ASP A 117 -8.67 12.83 -14.07
C ASP A 117 -8.34 13.53 -15.42
N GLU A 118 -9.31 14.28 -15.97
CA GLU A 118 -9.16 14.96 -17.26
C GLU A 118 -8.00 15.97 -17.27
N GLU A 119 -7.81 16.70 -16.17
CA GLU A 119 -6.76 17.71 -16.05
C GLU A 119 -5.38 17.05 -16.00
N THR A 120 -5.25 16.02 -15.17
CA THR A 120 -4.04 15.23 -15.03
C THR A 120 -3.69 14.51 -16.33
N LEU A 121 -4.69 13.98 -17.04
CA LEU A 121 -4.51 13.36 -18.35
C LEU A 121 -4.00 14.37 -19.39
N LYS A 122 -4.55 15.60 -19.40
CA LYS A 122 -4.05 16.68 -20.28
C LYS A 122 -2.60 17.04 -19.95
N GLU A 123 -2.23 17.04 -18.67
CA GLU A 123 -0.86 17.29 -18.25
C GLU A 123 0.10 16.18 -18.67
N ILE A 124 -0.29 14.91 -18.48
CA ILE A 124 0.47 13.74 -18.93
C ILE A 124 0.69 13.80 -20.43
N PHE A 125 -0.34 14.14 -21.23
CA PHE A 125 -0.20 14.27 -22.68
C PHE A 125 0.75 15.40 -23.11
N LYS A 126 0.97 16.43 -22.28
CA LYS A 126 1.98 17.46 -22.57
C LYS A 126 3.40 16.95 -22.33
N ARG A 127 3.58 16.05 -21.36
CA ARG A 127 4.88 15.49 -20.98
C ARG A 127 5.22 14.20 -21.75
N PHE A 128 4.21 13.54 -22.33
CA PHE A 128 4.42 12.39 -23.21
C PHE A 128 5.20 12.83 -24.46
N PRO A 129 6.22 12.07 -24.90
CA PRO A 129 7.05 12.44 -26.06
C PRO A 129 6.29 12.41 -27.39
N LEU A 130 4.99 12.05 -27.38
CA LEU A 130 4.14 11.96 -28.55
C LEU A 130 2.95 12.91 -28.37
N SER A 131 2.91 13.95 -29.18
CA SER A 131 1.75 14.84 -29.31
C SER A 131 0.54 14.09 -29.90
N LYS A 132 -0.67 14.66 -29.84
CA LYS A 132 -1.86 14.10 -30.51
C LYS A 132 -1.60 13.77 -31.99
N THR A 133 -0.78 14.59 -32.66
CA THR A 133 -0.37 14.38 -34.04
C THR A 133 0.60 13.21 -34.20
N ASP A 134 1.51 12.99 -33.25
CA ASP A 134 2.45 11.86 -33.29
C ASP A 134 1.73 10.54 -32.97
N ILE A 135 0.78 10.56 -32.05
CA ILE A 135 -0.11 9.43 -31.77
C ILE A 135 -0.94 9.11 -33.01
N ALA A 136 -1.54 10.12 -33.66
CA ALA A 136 -2.29 9.91 -34.90
C ALA A 136 -1.40 9.38 -36.04
N ALA A 137 -0.15 9.83 -36.13
CA ALA A 137 0.82 9.34 -37.09
C ALA A 137 1.22 7.88 -36.81
N ALA A 138 1.46 7.52 -35.55
CA ALA A 138 1.77 6.15 -35.13
C ALA A 138 0.59 5.19 -35.37
N ILE A 139 -0.64 5.63 -35.07
CA ILE A 139 -1.87 4.89 -35.37
C ILE A 139 -1.98 4.65 -36.88
N LYS A 140 -1.79 5.69 -37.69
CA LYS A 140 -1.81 5.59 -39.16
C LYS A 140 -0.72 4.67 -39.71
N ALA A 141 0.48 4.71 -39.11
CA ALA A 141 1.62 3.88 -39.52
C ALA A 141 1.43 2.39 -39.19
N ASN A 142 0.63 2.06 -38.18
CA ASN A 142 0.31 0.69 -37.79
C ASN A 142 -1.03 0.20 -38.38
N GLU A 143 -1.54 0.87 -39.40
CA GLU A 143 -2.80 0.54 -40.09
C GLU A 143 -4.04 0.50 -39.18
N ILE A 144 -3.96 1.07 -37.97
CA ILE A 144 -5.12 1.22 -37.08
C ILE A 144 -6.04 2.25 -37.72
N THR A 145 -7.25 1.83 -38.05
CA THR A 145 -8.22 2.66 -38.75
C THR A 145 -9.02 3.54 -37.78
N LYS A 146 -9.73 4.53 -38.34
CA LYS A 146 -10.69 5.31 -37.54
C LYS A 146 -11.82 4.45 -36.99
N ASP A 147 -12.15 3.36 -37.67
CA ASP A 147 -13.20 2.44 -37.22
C ASP A 147 -12.70 1.60 -36.06
N ASP A 148 -11.45 1.13 -36.08
CA ASP A 148 -10.82 0.45 -34.92
C ASP A 148 -10.77 1.37 -33.68
N LEU A 149 -10.44 2.65 -33.88
CA LEU A 149 -10.49 3.65 -32.81
C LEU A 149 -11.92 3.90 -32.32
N ALA A 150 -12.88 3.99 -33.25
CA ALA A 150 -14.29 4.16 -32.89
C ALA A 150 -14.81 2.95 -32.13
N ASP A 151 -14.36 1.74 -32.46
CA ASP A 151 -14.73 0.51 -31.78
C ASP A 151 -14.11 0.42 -30.39
N ILE A 152 -12.85 0.87 -30.22
CA ILE A 152 -12.24 1.06 -28.90
C ILE A 152 -13.07 2.02 -28.06
N ILE A 153 -13.42 3.20 -28.60
CA ILE A 153 -14.22 4.21 -27.89
C ILE A 153 -15.63 3.68 -27.57
N ARG A 154 -16.28 2.97 -28.49
CA ARG A 154 -17.60 2.33 -28.27
C ARG A 154 -17.56 1.19 -27.26
N SER A 155 -16.41 0.54 -27.10
CA SER A 155 -16.22 -0.52 -26.12
C SER A 155 -15.94 0.00 -24.70
N MET A 156 -15.69 1.31 -24.55
CA MET A 156 -15.54 1.94 -23.25
C MET A 156 -16.91 2.06 -22.59
N PRO A 157 -17.04 1.68 -21.30
CA PRO A 157 -18.27 1.95 -20.54
C PRO A 157 -18.49 3.46 -20.40
N ASP A 158 -19.76 3.88 -20.41
CA ASP A 158 -20.19 5.28 -20.19
C ASP A 158 -19.69 5.86 -18.85
#